data_AF-A0A957M7Y5-F1
#
_entry.id   AF-A0A957M7Y5-F1
#
_cell.length_a   1.000
_cell.length_b   1.000
_cell.length_c   1.000
_cell.angle_alpha   90.00
_cell.angle_beta   90.00
_cell.angle_gamma   90.00
#
_symmetry.space_group_name_H-M   'P 1'
#
loop_
_entity.id
_entity.type
_entity.pdbx_description
1 polymer ?
#
loop_
_entity_poly.entity_id
_entity_poly.type
_entity_poly.pdbx_seq_one_letter_code
_entity_poly.pdbx_strand_id
1 'polypeptide(L)'
;MERAYQLSRDPVYFLMAAFFALLTTGLPAVMGQPRFMPFIQAVVLTIFLAISVRRGDIRSGLGIVFLWLAVTMSLILLLTWFVPEQLERAFDNGFMQRAMTSEWYFARSPLPGGITVEPLATAAEIAGIVLGSLLTGGLVGAWFLVRMANLAAFSAGHLLGIFGNPILIFIALPVWSILQIA
;
A
#
# COMPACT_ATOMS: atom_id res chain seq x y z
N MET A 1 -35.65 -15.94 18.17
CA MET A 1 -34.34 -16.30 17.58
C MET A 1 -33.47 -15.06 17.59
N GLU A 2 -32.54 -14.94 18.54
CA GLU A 2 -31.55 -13.87 18.53
C GLU A 2 -30.65 -14.06 17.30
N ARG A 3 -30.44 -12.98 16.53
CA ARG A 3 -29.51 -13.02 15.38
C ARG A 3 -28.10 -13.27 15.94
N ALA A 4 -27.46 -14.34 15.50
CA ALA A 4 -26.06 -14.60 15.84
C ALA A 4 -25.19 -13.38 15.47
N TYR A 5 -24.46 -12.85 16.44
CA TYR A 5 -23.65 -11.64 16.29
C TYR A 5 -22.58 -11.82 15.20
N GLN A 6 -22.55 -10.89 14.24
CA GLN A 6 -21.63 -10.90 13.10
C GLN A 6 -20.60 -9.77 13.23
N LEU A 7 -19.43 -10.09 13.79
CA LEU A 7 -18.29 -9.18 13.93
C LEU A 7 -17.88 -8.51 12.60
N SER A 8 -18.01 -9.20 11.46
CA SER A 8 -17.65 -8.65 10.14
C SER A 8 -18.52 -7.47 9.72
N ARG A 9 -19.69 -7.29 10.35
CA ARG A 9 -20.61 -6.18 10.11
C ARG A 9 -20.58 -5.15 11.25
N ASP A 10 -19.76 -5.37 12.26
CA ASP A 10 -19.64 -4.45 13.39
C ASP A 10 -18.73 -3.26 13.02
N PRO A 11 -19.16 -1.99 13.21
CA PRO A 11 -18.29 -0.84 13.01
C PRO A 11 -16.98 -0.88 13.82
N VAL A 12 -16.97 -1.53 14.98
CA VAL A 12 -15.76 -1.72 15.80
C VAL A 12 -14.68 -2.49 15.03
N TYR A 13 -15.08 -3.45 14.20
CA TYR A 13 -14.15 -4.23 13.39
C TYR A 13 -13.40 -3.39 12.35
N PHE A 14 -14.11 -2.45 11.71
CA PHE A 14 -13.52 -1.49 10.78
C PHE A 14 -12.66 -0.44 11.51
N LEU A 15 -13.10 0.01 12.68
CA LEU A 15 -12.30 0.91 13.53
C LEU A 15 -10.99 0.26 13.97
N MET A 16 -11.03 -1.02 14.36
CA MET A 16 -9.82 -1.77 14.69
C MET A 16 -8.90 -1.89 13.46
N ALA A 17 -9.44 -2.21 12.29
CA ALA A 17 -8.64 -2.28 11.07
C ALA A 17 -7.96 -0.94 10.77
N ALA A 18 -8.68 0.19 10.86
CA ALA A 18 -8.12 1.52 10.66
C ALA A 18 -7.04 1.85 11.72
N PHE A 19 -7.29 1.54 12.99
CA PHE A 19 -6.31 1.74 14.06
C PHE A 19 -5.03 0.95 13.82
N PHE A 20 -5.15 -0.34 13.47
CA PHE A 20 -3.98 -1.17 13.15
C PHE A 20 -3.27 -0.71 11.88
N ALA A 21 -3.99 -0.23 10.87
CA ALA A 21 -3.40 0.37 9.68
C ALA A 21 -2.54 1.58 10.06
N LEU A 22 -3.03 2.47 10.93
CA LEU A 22 -2.24 3.61 11.44
C LEU A 22 -1.01 3.14 12.22
N LEU A 23 -1.16 2.18 13.13
CA LEU A 23 -0.08 1.69 13.99
C LEU A 23 1.05 1.02 13.18
N THR A 24 0.66 0.11 12.29
CA THR A 24 1.59 -0.70 11.45
C THR A 24 2.27 0.12 10.36
N THR A 25 1.74 1.30 10.03
CA THR A 25 2.33 2.22 9.06
C THR A 25 3.17 3.30 9.76
N GLY A 26 2.59 3.97 10.74
CA GLY A 26 3.18 5.14 11.40
C GLY A 26 4.41 4.81 12.21
N LEU A 27 4.39 3.75 13.03
CA LEU A 27 5.56 3.38 13.84
C LEU A 27 6.77 3.04 12.97
N PRO A 28 6.68 2.12 11.98
CA PRO A 28 7.83 1.81 11.14
C PRO A 28 8.29 2.99 10.28
N ALA A 29 7.36 3.85 9.83
CA ALA A 29 7.67 5.05 9.05
C ALA A 29 8.51 6.04 9.85
N VAL A 30 8.10 6.35 11.08
CA VAL A 30 8.83 7.29 11.96
C VAL A 30 10.18 6.71 12.39
N MET A 31 10.27 5.39 12.58
CA MET A 31 11.53 4.71 12.91
C MET A 31 12.48 4.56 11.71
N GLY A 32 12.03 4.82 10.47
CA GLY A 32 12.85 4.70 9.27
C GLY A 32 13.24 3.25 8.95
N GLN A 33 12.37 2.27 9.22
CA GLN A 33 12.68 0.84 9.03
C GLN A 33 12.09 0.28 7.70
N PRO A 34 12.90 0.06 6.64
CA PRO A 34 12.40 -0.13 5.29
C PRO A 34 11.66 -1.45 5.04
N ARG A 35 12.12 -2.54 5.65
CA ARG A 35 11.54 -3.88 5.43
C ARG A 35 10.40 -4.20 6.40
N PHE A 36 10.36 -3.51 7.54
CA PHE A 36 9.44 -3.82 8.61
C PHE A 36 8.01 -3.32 8.31
N MET A 37 7.88 -2.15 7.68
CA MET A 37 6.58 -1.53 7.38
C MET A 37 5.65 -2.42 6.55
N PRO A 38 5.99 -2.85 5.32
CA PRO A 38 5.07 -3.67 4.52
C PRO A 38 4.85 -5.05 5.13
N PHE A 39 5.84 -5.60 5.84
CA PHE A 39 5.72 -6.92 6.46
C PHE A 39 4.68 -6.94 7.58
N ILE A 40 4.77 -6.02 8.55
CA ILE A 40 3.82 -6.00 9.67
C ILE A 40 2.41 -5.62 9.22
N GLN A 41 2.28 -4.72 8.24
CA GLN A 41 1.00 -4.42 7.60
C GLN A 41 0.39 -5.66 6.95
N ALA A 42 1.18 -6.42 6.19
CA ALA A 42 0.72 -7.64 5.52
C ALA A 42 0.17 -8.66 6.51
N VAL A 43 0.95 -8.97 7.56
CA VAL A 43 0.57 -9.95 8.58
C VAL A 43 -0.77 -9.58 9.22
N VAL A 44 -0.90 -8.32 9.66
CA VAL A 44 -2.12 -7.88 10.34
C VAL A 44 -3.31 -7.83 9.36
N LEU A 45 -3.13 -7.28 8.16
CA LEU A 45 -4.17 -7.25 7.13
C LEU A 45 -4.65 -8.66 6.75
N THR A 46 -3.73 -9.62 6.61
CA THR A 46 -4.07 -11.02 6.33
C THR A 46 -4.89 -11.65 7.45
N ILE A 47 -4.65 -11.30 8.72
CA ILE A 47 -5.48 -11.77 9.84
C ILE A 47 -6.92 -11.25 9.71
N PHE A 48 -7.10 -9.95 9.44
CA PHE A 48 -8.43 -9.37 9.20
C PHE A 48 -9.13 -10.00 7.98
N LEU A 49 -8.40 -10.23 6.90
CA LEU A 49 -8.93 -10.94 5.73
C LEU A 49 -9.34 -12.36 6.07
N ALA A 50 -8.51 -13.12 6.79
CA ALA A 50 -8.79 -14.49 7.19
C ALA A 50 -10.06 -14.59 8.05
N ILE A 51 -10.29 -13.64 8.97
CA ILE A 51 -11.52 -13.58 9.77
C ILE A 51 -12.75 -13.38 8.89
N SER A 52 -12.66 -12.46 7.92
CA SER A 52 -13.77 -12.13 7.02
C SER A 52 -14.10 -13.28 6.07
N VAL A 53 -13.07 -13.93 5.51
CA VAL A 53 -13.20 -15.09 4.63
C VAL A 53 -13.78 -16.30 5.37
N ARG A 54 -13.31 -16.58 6.60
CA ARG A 54 -13.86 -17.68 7.42
C ARG A 54 -15.34 -17.51 7.74
N ARG A 55 -15.84 -16.26 7.77
CA ARG A 55 -17.26 -15.94 7.99
C ARG A 55 -18.08 -15.91 6.69
N GLY A 56 -17.46 -16.15 5.53
CA GLY A 56 -18.12 -16.10 4.23
C GLY A 56 -18.48 -14.69 3.75
N ASP A 57 -17.95 -13.65 4.39
CA ASP A 57 -18.33 -12.25 4.14
C ASP A 57 -17.25 -11.51 3.34
N ILE A 58 -17.18 -11.83 2.03
CA ILE A 58 -16.17 -11.29 1.10
C ILE A 58 -16.31 -9.76 0.97
N ARG A 59 -17.54 -9.23 1.03
CA ARG A 59 -17.78 -7.78 0.92
C ARG A 59 -17.13 -7.02 2.06
N SER A 60 -17.28 -7.51 3.29
CA SER A 60 -16.62 -6.91 4.46
C SER A 60 -15.11 -7.04 4.38
N GLY A 61 -14.58 -8.17 3.88
CA GLY A 61 -13.15 -8.34 3.63
C GLY A 61 -12.58 -7.32 2.64
N LEU A 62 -13.27 -7.09 1.52
CA LEU A 62 -12.91 -6.03 0.56
C LEU A 62 -12.99 -4.64 1.20
N GLY A 63 -14.05 -4.38 1.98
CA GLY A 63 -14.21 -3.12 2.72
C GLY A 63 -13.02 -2.83 3.64
N ILE A 64 -12.49 -3.85 4.33
CA ILE A 64 -11.28 -3.72 5.15
C ILE A 64 -10.07 -3.37 4.31
N VAL A 65 -9.87 -4.06 3.18
CA VAL A 65 -8.72 -3.77 2.30
C VAL A 65 -8.78 -2.33 1.82
N PHE A 66 -9.93 -1.88 1.31
CA PHE A 66 -10.08 -0.49 0.86
C PHE A 66 -9.85 0.51 1.99
N LEU A 67 -10.44 0.27 3.16
CA LEU A 67 -10.25 1.13 4.33
C LEU A 67 -8.78 1.16 4.75
N TRP A 68 -8.13 0.00 4.80
CA TRP A 68 -6.73 -0.15 5.17
C TRP A 68 -5.85 0.67 4.22
N LEU A 69 -5.97 0.43 2.91
CA LEU A 69 -5.20 1.15 1.89
C LEU A 69 -5.45 2.65 1.94
N ALA A 70 -6.71 3.09 2.09
CA ALA A 70 -7.03 4.50 2.20
C ALA A 70 -6.34 5.14 3.41
N VAL A 71 -6.35 4.47 4.57
CA VAL A 71 -5.72 4.95 5.80
C VAL A 71 -4.20 4.97 5.67
N THR A 72 -3.58 3.89 5.19
CA THR A 72 -2.11 3.82 5.06
C THR A 72 -1.59 4.83 4.04
N MET A 73 -2.25 4.94 2.88
CA MET A 73 -1.87 5.91 1.85
C MET A 73 -2.03 7.35 2.35
N SER A 74 -3.14 7.67 3.03
CA SER A 74 -3.35 9.01 3.60
C SER A 74 -2.29 9.36 4.64
N LEU A 75 -1.91 8.39 5.49
CA LEU A 75 -0.87 8.61 6.48
C LEU A 75 0.50 8.83 5.82
N ILE A 76 0.86 8.03 4.81
CA ILE A 76 2.14 8.18 4.10
C ILE A 76 2.21 9.53 3.37
N LEU A 77 1.12 9.94 2.70
CA LEU A 77 1.03 11.26 2.07
C LEU A 77 1.30 12.37 3.09
N LEU A 78 0.66 12.29 4.26
CA LEU A 78 0.85 13.25 5.34
C LEU A 78 2.30 13.23 5.85
N LEU A 79 2.84 12.04 6.16
CA LEU A 79 4.20 11.89 6.69
C LEU A 79 5.26 12.36 5.69
N THR A 80 5.01 12.27 4.38
CA THR A 80 5.92 12.80 3.35
C THR A 80 6.18 14.29 3.52
N TRP A 81 5.22 15.05 4.06
CA TRP A 81 5.39 16.48 4.31
C TRP A 81 6.00 16.80 5.67
N PHE A 82 5.69 16.01 6.71
CA PHE A 82 6.13 16.32 8.08
C PHE A 82 7.48 15.71 8.44
N VAL A 83 7.82 14.53 7.91
CA VAL A 83 9.04 13.77 8.23
C VAL A 83 9.59 13.07 6.98
N PRO A 84 9.97 13.84 5.93
CA PRO A 84 10.41 13.29 4.65
C PRO A 84 11.66 12.41 4.77
N GLU A 85 12.63 12.79 5.62
CA GLU A 85 13.88 12.04 5.77
C GLU A 85 13.70 10.66 6.40
N GLN A 86 12.86 10.58 7.45
CA GLN A 86 12.56 9.31 8.10
C GLN A 86 11.77 8.41 7.16
N LEU A 87 10.82 9.00 6.42
CA LEU A 87 10.01 8.26 5.47
C LEU A 87 10.85 7.71 4.31
N GLU A 88 11.79 8.47 3.77
CA GLU A 88 12.74 8.00 2.74
C GLU A 88 13.55 6.79 3.19
N ARG A 89 13.98 6.76 4.46
CA ARG A 89 14.68 5.61 5.05
C ARG A 89 13.75 4.43 5.28
N ALA A 90 12.45 4.68 5.47
CA ALA A 90 11.42 3.66 5.65
C ALA A 90 10.99 2.99 4.34
N PHE A 91 11.56 3.37 3.19
CA PHE A 91 11.39 2.67 1.92
C PHE A 91 12.72 2.09 1.44
N ASP A 92 12.68 0.88 0.89
CA ASP A 92 13.86 0.28 0.25
C ASP A 92 14.26 1.14 -0.94
N ASN A 93 15.47 1.71 -0.89
CA ASN A 93 15.97 2.70 -1.86
C ASN A 93 15.06 3.94 -2.05
N GLY A 94 14.44 4.47 -0.98
CA GLY A 94 13.52 5.61 -1.07
C GLY A 94 14.07 6.86 -1.79
N PHE A 95 15.38 7.13 -1.67
CA PHE A 95 16.04 8.19 -2.42
C PHE A 95 16.00 7.96 -3.93
N MET A 96 16.30 6.72 -4.38
CA MET A 96 16.21 6.35 -5.79
C MET A 96 14.77 6.41 -6.29
N GLN A 97 13.81 5.96 -5.49
CA GLN A 97 12.39 6.04 -5.84
C GLN A 97 11.96 7.50 -6.10
N ARG A 98 12.39 8.42 -5.23
CA ARG A 98 12.14 9.85 -5.38
C ARG A 98 12.76 10.43 -6.67
N ALA A 99 14.01 10.05 -6.95
CA ALA A 99 14.71 10.47 -8.17
C ALA A 99 14.01 9.96 -9.43
N MET A 100 13.73 8.64 -9.51
CA MET A 100 13.06 8.01 -10.64
C MET A 100 11.65 8.57 -10.87
N THR A 101 10.91 8.86 -9.80
CA THR A 101 9.58 9.51 -9.89
C THR A 101 9.67 10.92 -10.48
N SER A 102 10.70 11.68 -10.07
CA SER A 102 10.91 13.04 -10.59
C SER A 102 11.33 13.00 -12.07
N GLU A 103 12.20 12.06 -12.45
CA GLU A 103 12.64 11.86 -13.82
C GLU A 103 11.50 11.44 -14.74
N TRP A 104 10.65 10.50 -14.29
CA TRP A 104 9.43 10.10 -14.99
C TRP A 104 8.54 11.31 -15.28
N TYR A 105 8.25 12.12 -14.26
CA TYR A 105 7.31 13.24 -14.43
C TYR A 105 7.89 14.39 -15.26
N PHE A 106 9.11 14.83 -14.96
CA PHE A 106 9.68 16.04 -15.57
C PHE A 106 10.45 15.77 -16.86
N ALA A 107 11.12 14.62 -16.98
CA ALA A 107 11.89 14.25 -18.17
C ALA A 107 11.13 13.30 -19.12
N ARG A 108 9.89 12.91 -18.77
CA ARG A 108 9.09 11.93 -19.52
C ARG A 108 9.83 10.60 -19.72
N SER A 109 10.67 10.25 -18.75
CA SER A 109 11.38 8.96 -18.69
C SER A 109 10.38 7.82 -18.46
N PRO A 110 10.70 6.56 -18.79
CA PRO A 110 9.82 5.42 -18.52
C PRO A 110 9.37 5.36 -17.05
N LEU A 111 8.17 4.84 -16.81
CA LEU A 111 7.65 4.69 -15.46
C LEU A 111 8.56 3.75 -14.65
N PRO A 112 8.93 4.11 -13.40
CA PRO A 112 9.73 3.25 -12.55
C PRO A 112 8.99 1.93 -12.29
N GLY A 113 9.57 0.81 -12.71
CA GLY A 113 9.00 -0.52 -12.52
C GLY A 113 7.85 -0.90 -13.47
N GLY A 114 7.72 -0.24 -14.63
CA GLY A 114 6.68 -0.60 -15.60
C GLY A 114 7.02 -1.79 -16.53
N ILE A 115 6.01 -2.60 -16.89
CA ILE A 115 5.79 -3.20 -18.22
C ILE A 115 6.97 -3.24 -19.19
N THR A 116 7.05 -2.09 -19.84
CA THR A 116 7.72 -1.86 -21.10
C THR A 116 9.24 -1.89 -20.97
N VAL A 117 9.76 -1.80 -19.74
CA VAL A 117 11.19 -1.78 -19.46
C VAL A 117 11.71 -3.21 -19.23
N GLU A 118 11.00 -4.03 -18.45
CA GLU A 118 11.43 -5.40 -18.08
C GLU A 118 10.27 -6.44 -18.08
N PRO A 119 9.78 -6.86 -19.27
CA PRO A 119 8.57 -7.66 -19.36
C PRO A 119 8.71 -9.08 -18.78
N LEU A 120 9.87 -9.73 -18.95
CA LEU A 120 10.10 -11.09 -18.44
C LEU A 120 10.25 -11.13 -16.91
N ALA A 121 10.97 -10.15 -16.35
CA ALA A 121 11.12 -10.03 -14.89
C ALA A 121 9.74 -9.79 -14.24
N THR A 122 8.93 -8.94 -14.85
CA THR A 122 7.58 -8.65 -14.34
C THR A 122 6.66 -9.87 -14.42
N ALA A 123 6.71 -10.64 -15.52
CA ALA A 123 5.94 -11.88 -15.63
C ALA A 123 6.33 -12.89 -14.55
N ALA A 124 7.62 -13.02 -14.26
CA ALA A 124 8.12 -13.88 -13.18
C ALA A 124 7.69 -13.37 -11.78
N GLU A 125 7.70 -12.06 -11.55
CA GLU A 125 7.22 -11.46 -10.30
C GLU A 125 5.72 -11.72 -10.09
N ILE A 126 4.88 -11.50 -11.12
CA ILE A 126 3.44 -11.78 -11.06
C ILE A 126 3.20 -13.28 -10.75
N ALA A 127 3.88 -14.18 -11.46
CA ALA A 127 3.77 -15.60 -11.20
C ALA A 127 4.20 -15.95 -9.76
N GLY A 128 5.29 -15.36 -9.28
CA GLY A 128 5.76 -15.51 -7.90
C GLY A 128 4.76 -15.01 -6.86
N ILE A 129 4.12 -13.86 -7.09
CA ILE A 129 3.10 -13.30 -6.21
C ILE A 129 1.86 -14.19 -6.20
N VAL A 130 1.38 -14.65 -7.36
CA VAL A 130 0.20 -15.52 -7.46
C VAL A 130 0.44 -16.84 -6.74
N LEU A 131 1.54 -17.53 -7.08
CA LEU A 131 1.90 -18.80 -6.44
C LEU A 131 2.16 -18.62 -4.95
N GLY A 132 2.92 -17.60 -4.56
CA GLY A 132 3.19 -17.29 -3.16
C GLY A 132 1.93 -16.96 -2.38
N SER A 133 0.97 -16.24 -2.97
CA SER A 133 -0.31 -15.92 -2.34
C SER A 133 -1.12 -17.17 -2.08
N LEU A 134 -1.18 -18.10 -3.03
CA LEU A 134 -1.87 -19.38 -2.87
C LEU A 134 -1.24 -20.22 -1.76
N LEU A 135 0.09 -20.34 -1.75
CA LEU A 135 0.82 -21.14 -0.77
C LEU A 135 0.75 -20.57 0.66
N THR A 136 0.56 -19.25 0.80
CA THR A 136 0.57 -18.56 2.11
C THR A 136 -0.80 -18.11 2.59
N GLY A 137 -1.88 -18.55 1.95
CA GLY A 137 -3.25 -18.13 2.31
C GLY A 137 -3.51 -16.63 2.12
N GLY A 138 -2.79 -16.00 1.18
CA GLY A 138 -2.93 -14.59 0.81
C GLY A 138 -1.92 -13.63 1.44
N LEU A 139 -0.99 -14.10 2.29
CA LEU A 139 0.00 -13.24 2.95
C LEU A 139 0.93 -12.53 1.95
N VAL A 140 1.49 -13.27 0.99
CA VAL A 140 2.38 -12.68 -0.04
C VAL A 140 1.64 -11.63 -0.87
N GLY A 141 0.38 -11.89 -1.22
CA GLY A 141 -0.46 -10.95 -1.96
C GLY A 141 -0.77 -9.69 -1.16
N ALA A 142 -1.10 -9.84 0.14
CA ALA A 142 -1.30 -8.71 1.04
C ALA A 142 -0.01 -7.88 1.20
N TRP A 143 1.14 -8.55 1.33
CA TRP A 143 2.45 -7.90 1.39
C TRP A 143 2.77 -7.10 0.14
N PHE A 144 2.56 -7.69 -1.05
CA PHE A 144 2.77 -6.99 -2.30
C PHE A 144 1.82 -5.78 -2.43
N LEU A 145 0.54 -5.97 -2.10
CA LEU A 145 -0.48 -4.92 -2.17
C LEU A 145 -0.12 -3.71 -1.28
N VAL A 146 0.21 -3.93 -0.02
CA VAL A 146 0.57 -2.84 0.90
C VAL A 146 1.90 -2.20 0.51
N ARG A 147 2.89 -2.98 0.05
CA ARG A 147 4.17 -2.45 -0.46
C ARG A 147 3.94 -1.50 -1.63
N MET A 148 3.13 -1.90 -2.61
CA MET A 148 2.82 -1.07 -3.79
C MET A 148 2.01 0.17 -3.41
N ALA A 149 1.01 0.04 -2.55
CA ALA A 149 0.22 1.17 -2.08
C ALA A 149 1.07 2.20 -1.33
N ASN A 150 2.00 1.74 -0.48
CA ASN A 150 2.91 2.62 0.24
C ASN A 150 3.86 3.35 -0.71
N LEU A 151 4.45 2.65 -1.69
CA LEU A 151 5.32 3.26 -2.70
C LEU A 151 4.58 4.28 -3.56
N ALA A 152 3.35 3.98 -3.96
CA ALA A 152 2.50 4.89 -4.72
C ALA A 152 2.17 6.15 -3.91
N ALA A 153 1.81 5.99 -2.63
CA ALA A 153 1.53 7.12 -1.74
C ALA A 153 2.77 7.99 -1.48
N PHE A 154 3.95 7.38 -1.31
CA PHE A 154 5.21 8.11 -1.14
C PHE A 154 5.57 8.91 -2.40
N SER A 155 5.48 8.27 -3.57
CA SER A 155 5.76 8.91 -4.87
C SER A 155 4.79 10.08 -5.13
N ALA A 156 3.51 9.88 -4.82
CA ALA A 156 2.48 10.92 -4.94
C ALA A 156 2.70 12.07 -3.94
N GLY A 157 3.06 11.76 -2.70
CA GLY A 157 3.34 12.76 -1.66
C GLY A 157 4.52 13.66 -2.03
N HIS A 158 5.56 13.05 -2.60
CA HIS A 158 6.72 13.77 -3.13
C HIS A 158 6.33 14.72 -4.26
N LEU A 159 5.62 14.24 -5.29
CA LEU A 159 5.16 15.08 -6.41
C LEU A 159 4.24 16.21 -5.94
N LEU A 160 3.32 15.93 -5.01
CA LEU A 160 2.47 16.95 -4.43
C LEU A 160 3.26 18.02 -3.67
N GLY A 161 4.30 17.62 -2.95
CA GLY A 161 5.23 18.55 -2.31
C GLY A 161 5.89 19.49 -3.31
N ILE A 162 6.23 18.99 -4.50
CA ILE A 162 6.78 19.81 -5.59
C ILE A 162 5.72 20.73 -6.20
N PHE A 163 4.51 20.23 -6.42
CA PHE A 163 3.46 21.02 -7.06
C PHE A 163 2.90 22.14 -6.18
N GLY A 164 3.00 22.00 -4.86
CA GLY A 164 2.48 22.99 -3.90
C GLY A 164 0.96 23.12 -3.90
N ASN A 165 0.23 22.25 -4.60
CA ASN A 165 -1.24 22.25 -4.66
C ASN A 165 -1.80 20.83 -4.43
N PRO A 166 -2.49 20.59 -3.31
CA PRO A 166 -3.02 19.27 -2.95
C PRO A 166 -4.15 18.79 -3.89
N ILE A 167 -4.81 19.68 -4.65
CA ILE A 167 -5.85 19.31 -5.61
C ILE A 167 -5.27 18.50 -6.77
N LEU A 168 -3.96 18.62 -7.03
CA LEU A 168 -3.27 17.87 -8.08
C LEU A 168 -2.97 16.42 -7.68
N ILE A 169 -3.58 15.92 -6.59
CA ILE A 169 -3.48 14.51 -6.16
C ILE A 169 -3.91 13.55 -7.26
N PHE A 170 -4.84 13.92 -8.15
CA PHE A 170 -5.26 13.07 -9.27
C PHE A 170 -4.21 12.95 -10.39
N ILE A 171 -3.26 13.88 -10.42
CA ILE A 171 -2.10 13.86 -11.33
C ILE A 171 -0.91 13.19 -10.64
N ALA A 172 -0.73 13.49 -9.35
CA ALA A 172 0.39 13.00 -8.53
C ALA A 172 0.22 11.54 -8.10
N LEU A 173 -1.00 11.10 -7.77
CA LEU A 173 -1.30 9.69 -7.58
C LEU A 173 -1.10 9.01 -8.92
N PRO A 174 -0.16 8.06 -9.00
CA PRO A 174 -0.10 7.20 -10.14
C PRO A 174 -1.24 6.16 -10.00
N VAL A 175 -2.51 6.58 -9.96
CA VAL A 175 -3.64 5.63 -10.09
C VAL A 175 -3.50 4.89 -11.43
N TRP A 176 -2.88 5.55 -12.41
CA TRP A 176 -2.43 4.97 -13.67
C TRP A 176 -1.34 3.90 -13.52
N SER A 177 -0.51 3.91 -12.46
CA SER A 177 0.41 2.79 -12.15
C SER A 177 -0.31 1.61 -11.48
N ILE A 178 -1.51 1.82 -10.93
CA ILE A 178 -2.40 0.71 -10.50
C ILE A 178 -3.15 0.13 -11.71
N LEU A 179 -3.45 0.96 -12.73
CA LEU A 179 -3.93 0.49 -14.04
C LEU A 179 -2.84 -0.18 -14.89
N GLN A 180 -1.58 -0.07 -14.48
CA GLN A 180 -0.46 -0.89 -14.96
C GLN A 180 -0.13 -1.99 -13.94
N ILE A 181 -1.16 -2.68 -13.42
CA ILE A 181 -0.96 -4.11 -13.11
C ILE A 181 -0.69 -4.74 -14.47
N ALA A 182 0.60 -4.87 -14.78
CA ALA A 182 1.23 -4.92 -16.10
C ALA A 182 1.81 -3.58 -16.56
#